data_AF-A0A2K2FXR6-F1
#
_entry.id   AF-A0A2K2FXR6-F1
#
_cell.length_a   1.000
_cell.length_b   1.000
_cell.length_c   1.000
_cell.angle_alpha   90.00
_cell.angle_beta   90.00
_cell.angle_gamma   90.00
#
_symmetry.space_group_name_H-M   'P 1'
#
loop_
_entity.id
_entity.type
_entity.pdbx_description
1 polymer ?
#
loop_
_entity_poly.entity_id
_entity_poly.type
_entity_poly.pdbx_seq_one_letter_code
_entity_poly.pdbx_strand_id
1 'polypeptide(L)'
;MSEPELSLQQANAAAQREKIRRKLSATIVQIRREIRGTADALTGRCRYIVDRGDGPKQFKLSRREVLRRADVDKNTLNRPYHKKSLRAVDRLVSWAAERCADRARPAPVAHDDTGEATAAQEKPLSFAKRAFAERDDIAEKFAANEYKLIQAERDLRICQIELQSERDKNQRLIDEVIDLKRVIISLRPVEQDNVVDFPSGANK
;
A
#
# COMPACT_ATOMS: atom_id res chain seq x y z
N MET A 1 37.12 12.05 -25.42
CA MET A 1 35.84 12.00 -24.66
C MET A 1 35.37 13.43 -24.55
N SER A 2 34.38 13.78 -25.35
CA SER A 2 33.84 15.14 -25.42
C SER A 2 33.02 15.41 -24.15
N GLU A 3 33.06 16.63 -23.59
CA GLU A 3 32.21 17.02 -22.44
C GLU A 3 30.72 16.61 -22.56
N PRO A 4 30.07 16.68 -23.74
CA PRO A 4 28.68 16.21 -23.88
C PRO A 4 28.51 14.68 -23.72
N GLU A 5 29.51 13.87 -24.07
CA GLU A 5 29.43 12.40 -23.95
C GLU A 5 29.52 11.94 -22.48
N LEU A 6 30.34 12.63 -21.68
CA LEU A 6 30.43 12.42 -20.23
C LEU A 6 29.13 12.77 -19.51
N SER A 7 28.48 13.86 -19.92
CA SER A 7 27.17 14.28 -19.40
C SER A 7 26.07 13.26 -19.70
N LEU A 8 26.02 12.74 -20.93
CA LEU A 8 25.06 11.71 -21.33
C LEU A 8 25.25 10.39 -20.57
N GLN A 9 26.49 9.96 -20.36
CA GLN A 9 26.79 8.76 -19.58
C GLN A 9 26.40 8.90 -18.10
N GLN A 10 26.60 10.08 -17.51
CA GLN A 10 26.18 10.37 -16.13
C GLN A 10 24.65 10.38 -15.98
N ALA A 11 23.93 10.98 -16.94
CA ALA A 11 22.47 10.99 -16.97
C ALA A 11 21.89 9.56 -17.09
N ASN A 12 22.45 8.75 -17.99
CA ASN A 12 22.05 7.35 -18.16
C ASN A 12 22.33 6.51 -16.90
N ALA A 13 23.47 6.72 -16.25
CA ALA A 13 23.79 6.07 -14.98
C ALA A 13 22.84 6.49 -13.84
N ALA A 14 22.44 7.76 -13.79
CA ALA A 14 21.48 8.26 -12.80
C ALA A 14 20.07 7.68 -13.02
N ALA A 15 19.61 7.63 -14.27
CA ALA A 15 18.33 7.02 -14.62
C ALA A 15 18.29 5.51 -14.26
N GLN A 16 19.36 4.78 -14.56
CA GLN A 16 19.49 3.37 -14.15
C GLN A 16 19.46 3.21 -12.62
N ARG A 17 20.18 4.05 -11.88
CA ARG A 17 20.17 4.07 -10.41
C ARG A 17 18.75 4.22 -9.87
N GLU A 18 18.01 5.19 -10.37
CA GLU A 18 16.67 5.48 -9.88
C GLU A 18 15.70 4.35 -10.21
N LYS A 19 15.76 3.80 -11.43
CA LYS A 19 14.93 2.64 -11.83
C LYS A 19 15.16 1.44 -10.91
N ILE A 20 16.41 1.10 -10.63
CA ILE A 20 16.77 -0.03 -9.76
C ILE A 20 16.38 0.26 -8.30
N ARG A 21 16.57 1.50 -7.84
CA ARG A 21 16.15 1.92 -6.49
C ARG A 21 14.65 1.74 -6.31
N ARG A 22 13.82 2.16 -7.28
CA ARG A 22 12.36 2.02 -7.20
C ARG A 22 11.93 0.55 -7.15
N LYS A 23 12.47 -0.29 -8.05
CA LYS A 23 12.22 -1.75 -8.05
C LYS A 23 12.55 -2.36 -6.68
N LEU A 24 13.75 -2.10 -6.16
CA LEU A 24 14.19 -2.62 -4.87
C LEU A 24 13.34 -2.11 -3.71
N SER A 25 13.01 -0.82 -3.66
CA SER A 25 12.18 -0.26 -2.60
C SER A 25 10.79 -0.92 -2.55
N ALA A 26 10.14 -1.10 -3.71
CA ALA A 26 8.85 -1.77 -3.79
C ALA A 26 8.93 -3.22 -3.29
N THR A 27 9.92 -3.99 -3.75
CA THR A 27 10.14 -5.37 -3.31
C THR A 27 10.48 -5.46 -1.82
N ILE A 28 11.27 -4.53 -1.29
CA ILE A 28 11.62 -4.49 0.14
C ILE A 28 10.36 -4.29 0.99
N VAL A 29 9.48 -3.37 0.60
CA VAL A 29 8.21 -3.12 1.31
C VAL A 29 7.33 -4.37 1.25
N GLN A 30 7.22 -5.01 0.09
CA GLN A 30 6.44 -6.23 -0.08
C GLN A 30 6.95 -7.37 0.82
N ILE A 31 8.26 -7.64 0.81
CA ILE A 31 8.86 -8.70 1.64
C ILE A 31 8.64 -8.40 3.14
N ARG A 32 8.73 -7.14 3.56
CA ARG A 32 8.42 -6.75 4.95
C ARG A 32 6.97 -7.02 5.33
N ARG A 33 6.02 -6.75 4.42
CA ARG A 33 4.60 -7.04 4.64
C ARG A 33 4.35 -8.54 4.74
N GLU A 34 4.93 -9.33 3.84
CA GLU A 34 4.84 -10.80 3.89
C GLU A 34 5.38 -11.35 5.21
N ILE A 35 6.59 -10.95 5.63
CA ILE A 35 7.20 -11.37 6.89
C ILE A 35 6.36 -10.97 8.12
N ARG A 36 5.67 -9.82 8.07
CA ARG A 36 4.74 -9.45 9.16
C ARG A 36 3.47 -10.29 9.15
N GLY A 37 2.94 -10.62 7.97
CA GLY A 37 1.73 -11.43 7.82
C GLY A 37 1.93 -12.91 8.14
N THR A 38 3.15 -13.43 8.00
CA THR A 38 3.52 -14.82 8.33
C THR A 38 4.14 -14.96 9.73
N ALA A 39 4.04 -13.93 10.55
CA ALA A 39 4.41 -14.01 11.96
C ALA A 39 3.36 -14.81 12.73
N ASP A 40 3.81 -15.85 13.43
CA ASP A 40 2.96 -16.62 14.33
C ASP A 40 2.52 -15.73 15.50
N ALA A 41 1.22 -15.59 15.69
CA ALA A 41 0.61 -14.73 16.70
C ALA A 41 0.98 -15.13 18.14
N LEU A 42 1.31 -16.40 18.37
CA LEU A 42 1.61 -16.92 19.71
C LEU A 42 3.10 -16.87 20.03
N THR A 43 3.96 -17.18 19.06
CA THR A 43 5.42 -17.22 19.28
C THR A 43 6.14 -15.93 18.88
N GLY A 44 5.46 -15.03 18.16
CA GLY A 44 6.04 -13.82 17.58
C GLY A 44 7.12 -14.09 16.53
N ARG A 45 7.30 -15.36 16.12
CA ARG A 45 8.32 -15.79 15.17
C ARG A 45 7.76 -15.71 13.76
N CYS A 46 8.48 -15.05 12.86
CA CYS A 46 8.15 -15.09 11.46
C CYS A 46 8.76 -16.31 10.78
N ARG A 47 7.94 -17.07 10.04
CA ARG A 47 8.41 -18.03 9.05
C ARG A 47 8.34 -17.36 7.69
N TYR A 48 9.48 -17.08 7.05
CA TYR A 48 9.43 -16.59 5.68
C TYR A 48 9.08 -17.76 4.76
N ILE A 49 7.81 -17.79 4.34
CA ILE A 49 7.25 -18.85 3.51
C ILE A 49 7.17 -18.31 2.08
N VAL A 50 7.75 -19.05 1.13
CA VAL A 50 7.64 -18.72 -0.29
C VAL A 50 7.06 -19.93 -0.99
N ASP A 51 5.95 -19.73 -1.68
CA ASP A 51 5.42 -20.72 -2.61
C ASP A 51 6.11 -20.55 -3.97
N ARG A 52 6.74 -21.62 -4.45
CA ARG A 52 7.43 -21.68 -5.75
C ARG A 52 6.79 -22.68 -6.72
N GLY A 53 5.56 -23.13 -6.44
CA GLY A 53 4.85 -24.16 -7.21
C GLY A 53 4.99 -25.58 -6.64
N ASP A 54 5.97 -25.82 -5.76
CA ASP A 54 6.15 -27.07 -5.01
C ASP A 54 5.53 -27.01 -3.60
N GLY A 55 4.66 -26.03 -3.37
CA GLY A 55 4.04 -25.75 -2.07
C GLY A 55 4.85 -24.82 -1.15
N PRO A 56 4.25 -24.41 -0.03
CA PRO A 56 4.84 -23.45 0.91
C PRO A 56 6.02 -24.07 1.65
N LYS A 57 7.24 -23.59 1.39
CA LYS A 57 8.45 -24.00 2.11
C LYS A 57 9.03 -22.84 2.92
N GLN A 58 9.59 -23.14 4.08
CA GLN A 58 10.32 -22.18 4.89
C GLN A 58 11.66 -21.87 4.22
N PHE A 59 11.90 -20.61 3.91
CA PHE A 59 13.15 -20.15 3.30
C PHE A 59 13.85 -19.14 4.19
N LYS A 60 15.18 -19.20 4.22
CA LYS A 60 15.98 -18.08 4.72
C LYS A 60 16.03 -17.00 3.64
N LEU A 61 15.57 -15.79 3.96
CA LEU A 61 15.66 -14.67 3.03
C LEU A 61 17.14 -14.43 2.69
N SER A 62 17.45 -14.43 1.39
CA SER A 62 18.80 -14.19 0.89
C SER A 62 18.82 -13.00 -0.07
N ARG A 63 20.00 -12.39 -0.23
CA ARG A 63 20.19 -11.30 -1.21
C ARG A 63 19.74 -11.72 -2.62
N ARG A 64 20.04 -12.96 -3.03
CA ARG A 64 19.64 -13.50 -4.34
C ARG A 64 18.12 -13.52 -4.52
N GLU A 65 17.38 -13.86 -3.46
CA GLU A 65 15.92 -13.90 -3.50
C GLU A 65 15.32 -12.49 -3.62
N VAL A 66 15.85 -11.51 -2.88
CA VAL A 66 15.41 -10.11 -2.99
C VAL A 66 15.62 -9.59 -4.41
N LEU A 67 16.76 -9.89 -5.03
CA LEU A 67 17.08 -9.44 -6.39
C LEU A 67 16.24 -10.14 -7.45
N ARG A 68 15.98 -11.45 -7.28
CA ARG A 68 15.09 -12.21 -8.15
C ARG A 68 13.69 -11.61 -8.18
N ARG A 69 13.13 -11.30 -7.00
CA ARG A 69 11.80 -10.70 -6.87
C ARG A 69 11.73 -9.26 -7.38
N ALA A 70 12.82 -8.52 -7.28
CA ALA A 70 12.92 -7.18 -7.82
C ALA A 70 13.16 -7.14 -9.35
N ASP A 71 13.32 -8.31 -9.99
CA ASP A 71 13.71 -8.41 -11.40
C ASP A 71 14.99 -7.57 -11.68
N VAL A 72 16.03 -7.85 -10.89
CA VAL A 72 17.35 -7.20 -10.97
C VAL A 72 18.42 -8.28 -11.06
N ASP A 73 19.28 -8.21 -12.08
CA ASP A 73 20.40 -9.14 -12.21
C ASP A 73 21.39 -9.00 -11.04
N LYS A 74 21.92 -10.13 -10.56
CA LYS A 74 22.89 -10.22 -9.46
C LYS A 74 24.10 -9.30 -9.64
N ASN A 75 24.52 -9.10 -10.89
CA ASN A 75 25.70 -8.31 -11.23
C ASN A 75 25.43 -6.80 -11.22
N THR A 76 24.16 -6.40 -11.31
CA THR A 76 23.75 -5.00 -11.39
C THR A 76 24.22 -4.20 -10.18
N LEU A 77 24.08 -4.76 -8.98
CA LEU A 77 24.43 -4.09 -7.73
C LEU A 77 25.93 -4.11 -7.40
N ASN A 78 26.75 -4.82 -8.17
CA ASN A 78 28.20 -4.85 -7.96
C ASN A 78 28.88 -3.59 -8.51
N ARG A 79 28.17 -2.80 -9.33
CA ARG A 79 28.68 -1.52 -9.82
C ARG A 79 28.80 -0.52 -8.65
N PRO A 80 29.87 0.29 -8.58
CA PRO A 80 30.18 1.14 -7.42
C PRO A 80 29.06 2.11 -7.06
N TYR A 81 28.30 2.52 -8.05
CA TYR A 81 27.22 3.48 -7.88
C TYR A 81 25.90 2.92 -7.33
N HIS A 82 25.79 1.60 -7.17
CA HIS A 82 24.66 0.95 -6.53
C HIS A 82 24.92 0.60 -5.05
N LYS A 83 26.02 1.07 -4.45
CA LYS A 83 26.40 0.80 -3.05
C LYS A 83 25.28 1.08 -2.05
N LYS A 84 24.47 2.13 -2.27
CA LYS A 84 23.31 2.44 -1.41
C LYS A 84 22.21 1.39 -1.52
N SER A 85 21.85 0.99 -2.74
CA SER A 85 20.88 -0.06 -3.03
C SER A 85 21.32 -1.41 -2.45
N LEU A 86 22.61 -1.73 -2.57
CA LEU A 86 23.19 -2.92 -1.97
C LEU A 86 23.02 -2.93 -0.45
N ARG A 87 23.42 -1.85 0.23
CA ARG A 87 23.23 -1.71 1.69
C ARG A 87 21.77 -1.84 2.11
N ALA A 88 20.82 -1.35 1.31
CA ALA A 88 19.40 -1.47 1.61
C ALA A 88 18.93 -2.93 1.57
N VAL A 89 19.41 -3.70 0.58
CA VAL A 89 19.13 -5.15 0.48
C VAL A 89 19.76 -5.90 1.65
N ASP A 90 21.02 -5.63 1.98
CA ASP A 90 21.71 -6.30 3.08
C ASP A 90 21.01 -6.02 4.42
N ARG A 91 20.58 -4.77 4.66
CA ARG A 91 19.77 -4.40 5.84
C ARG A 91 18.46 -5.16 5.91
N LEU A 92 17.78 -5.38 4.78
CA LEU A 92 16.55 -6.19 4.76
C LEU A 92 16.86 -7.65 5.13
N VAL A 93 17.92 -8.22 4.58
CA VAL A 93 18.31 -9.61 4.86
C VAL A 93 18.65 -9.78 6.35
N SER A 94 19.44 -8.87 6.93
CA SER A 94 19.74 -8.88 8.36
C SER A 94 18.46 -8.72 9.21
N TRP A 95 17.60 -7.76 8.87
CA TRP A 95 16.32 -7.56 9.56
C TRP A 95 15.43 -8.80 9.52
N ALA A 96 15.34 -9.46 8.37
CA ALA A 96 14.58 -10.70 8.21
C ALA A 96 15.22 -11.84 9.00
N ALA A 97 16.54 -11.94 9.02
CA ALA A 97 17.25 -12.95 9.80
C ALA A 97 17.00 -12.78 11.30
N GLU A 98 17.00 -11.55 11.83
CA GLU A 98 16.72 -11.29 13.25
C GLU A 98 15.28 -11.66 13.65
N ARG A 99 14.30 -11.41 12.78
CA ARG A 99 12.87 -11.69 13.05
C ARG A 99 12.42 -13.11 12.72
N CYS A 100 13.09 -13.75 11.78
CA CYS A 100 12.76 -15.11 11.32
C CYS A 100 13.76 -16.15 11.83
N ALA A 101 14.69 -15.78 12.72
CA ALA A 101 15.63 -16.74 13.29
C ALA A 101 14.91 -17.76 14.16
N ASP A 102 15.35 -19.02 14.06
CA ASP A 102 15.09 -20.07 15.03
C ASP A 102 15.81 -19.72 16.34
N ARG A 103 15.28 -18.75 17.10
CA ARG A 103 15.62 -18.69 18.52
C ARG A 103 14.94 -19.88 19.16
N ALA A 104 15.68 -20.98 19.27
CA ALA A 104 15.41 -22.09 20.17
C ALA A 104 15.38 -21.61 21.64
N ARG A 105 14.42 -20.77 22.00
CA ARG A 105 13.86 -20.81 23.34
C ARG A 105 12.69 -21.79 23.26
N PRO A 106 12.77 -22.96 23.90
CA PRO A 106 11.56 -23.73 24.14
C PRO A 106 10.57 -22.80 24.84
N ALA A 107 9.32 -22.84 24.41
CA ALA A 107 8.24 -22.33 25.26
C ALA A 107 8.44 -22.96 26.64
N PRO A 108 8.30 -22.21 27.75
CA PRO A 108 8.24 -22.86 29.05
C PRO A 108 7.08 -23.84 28.95
N VAL A 109 7.40 -25.14 28.95
CA VAL A 109 6.42 -26.20 29.09
C VAL A 109 5.70 -25.85 30.39
N ALA A 110 4.38 -25.63 30.30
CA ALA A 110 3.54 -25.48 31.46
C ALA A 110 3.67 -26.78 32.27
N HIS A 111 4.54 -26.76 33.28
CA HIS A 111 4.44 -27.70 34.37
C HIS A 111 3.26 -27.21 35.19
N ASP A 112 2.17 -27.97 35.11
CA ASP A 112 1.14 -27.97 36.15
C ASP A 112 1.84 -28.36 37.45
N ASP A 113 2.20 -27.37 38.26
CA ASP A 113 2.51 -27.58 39.67
C ASP A 113 1.79 -26.50 40.48
N THR A 114 0.85 -26.99 41.26
CA THR A 114 0.13 -26.29 42.31
C THR A 114 1.16 -25.84 43.36
N GLY A 115 1.39 -24.54 43.52
CA GLY A 115 2.32 -24.08 44.53
C GLY A 115 2.52 -22.56 44.56
N GLU A 116 1.94 -21.95 45.59
CA GLU A 116 2.31 -20.67 46.22
C GLU A 116 2.67 -19.45 45.34
N ALA A 117 1.77 -18.48 45.41
CA ALA A 117 2.02 -17.10 45.02
C ALA A 117 3.18 -16.49 45.83
N THR A 118 4.40 -16.53 45.29
CA THR A 118 5.43 -15.58 45.66
C THR A 118 5.37 -14.38 44.73
N ALA A 119 5.01 -13.23 45.28
CA ALA A 119 5.02 -11.93 44.62
C ALA A 119 6.37 -11.69 43.92
N ALA A 120 6.38 -11.85 42.60
CA ALA A 120 7.51 -11.50 41.76
C ALA A 120 7.64 -9.96 41.79
N GLN A 121 8.57 -9.46 42.61
CA GLN A 121 9.02 -8.07 42.55
C GLN A 121 9.39 -7.73 41.10
N GLU A 122 8.56 -6.89 40.46
CA GLU A 122 8.81 -6.35 39.14
C GLU A 122 10.10 -5.53 39.18
N LYS A 123 11.22 -6.15 38.77
CA LYS A 123 12.45 -5.40 38.56
C LYS A 123 12.19 -4.38 37.44
N PRO A 124 12.43 -3.08 37.67
CA PRO A 124 12.19 -2.07 36.66
C PRO A 124 13.02 -2.41 35.40
N LEU A 125 12.34 -2.54 34.25
CA LEU A 125 12.99 -2.75 32.97
C LEU A 125 14.09 -1.71 32.78
N SER A 126 15.28 -2.14 32.36
CA SER A 126 16.37 -1.21 32.04
C SER A 126 15.91 -0.23 30.97
N PHE A 127 16.44 0.99 31.00
CA PHE A 127 16.07 2.08 30.06
C PHE A 127 16.00 1.60 28.59
N ALA A 128 16.97 0.78 28.17
CA ALA A 128 16.99 0.20 26.83
C ALA A 128 15.76 -0.68 26.53
N LYS A 129 15.32 -1.53 27.46
CA LYS A 129 14.14 -2.39 27.26
C LYS A 129 12.84 -1.60 27.20
N ARG A 130 12.70 -0.51 27.97
CA ARG A 130 11.55 0.39 27.86
C ARG A 130 11.53 1.12 26.52
N ALA A 131 12.68 1.64 26.08
CA ALA A 131 12.79 2.30 24.78
C ALA A 131 12.46 1.35 23.60
N PHE A 132 12.82 0.07 23.70
CA PHE A 132 12.43 -0.92 22.68
C PHE A 132 10.94 -1.23 22.72
N ALA A 133 10.34 -1.40 23.91
CA ALA A 133 8.91 -1.62 24.05
C ALA A 133 8.09 -0.43 23.52
N GLU A 134 8.45 0.80 23.89
CA GLU A 134 7.80 2.02 23.37
C GLU A 134 7.93 2.13 21.85
N ARG A 135 9.10 1.79 21.28
CA ARG A 135 9.29 1.79 19.83
C ARG A 135 8.40 0.77 19.13
N ASP A 136 8.26 -0.42 19.69
CA ASP A 136 7.45 -1.48 19.11
C ASP A 136 5.95 -1.14 19.23
N ASP A 137 5.53 -0.53 20.35
CA ASP A 137 4.17 -0.02 20.59
C ASP A 137 3.79 1.12 19.62
N ILE A 138 4.75 2.02 19.34
CA ILE A 138 4.62 3.05 18.29
C ILE A 138 4.52 2.38 16.92
N ALA A 139 5.34 1.37 16.63
CA ALA A 139 5.31 0.68 15.34
C ALA A 139 3.96 -0.03 15.09
N GLU A 140 3.33 -0.59 16.12
CA GLU A 140 2.00 -1.17 16.05
C GLU A 140 0.93 -0.11 15.78
N LYS A 141 0.99 1.04 16.47
CA LYS A 141 0.08 2.17 16.21
C LYS A 141 0.21 2.70 14.79
N PHE A 142 1.44 2.80 14.26
CA PHE A 142 1.68 3.18 12.87
C PHE A 142 1.14 2.13 11.89
N ALA A 143 1.31 0.84 12.16
CA ALA A 143 0.77 -0.22 11.32
C ALA A 143 -0.77 -0.21 11.29
N ALA A 144 -1.41 0.00 12.45
CA ALA A 144 -2.86 0.14 12.55
C ALA A 144 -3.36 1.38 11.78
N ASN A 145 -2.65 2.51 11.87
CA ASN A 145 -2.98 3.72 11.12
C ASN A 145 -2.76 3.56 9.60
N GLU A 146 -1.70 2.87 9.17
CA GLU A 146 -1.46 2.56 7.75
C GLU A 146 -2.60 1.68 7.20
N TYR A 147 -3.07 0.69 7.97
CA TYR A 147 -4.22 -0.13 7.58
C TYR A 147 -5.51 0.69 7.46
N LYS A 148 -5.78 1.57 8.43
CA LYS A 148 -6.94 2.48 8.38
C LYS A 148 -6.89 3.41 7.17
N LEU A 149 -5.71 3.94 6.83
CA LEU A 149 -5.53 4.79 5.66
C LEU A 149 -5.82 4.02 4.36
N ILE A 150 -5.29 2.80 4.23
CA ILE A 150 -5.55 1.95 3.05
C ILE A 150 -7.05 1.65 2.91
N GLN A 151 -7.74 1.40 4.02
CA GLN A 151 -9.18 1.16 4.00
C GLN A 151 -9.94 2.41 3.57
N ALA A 152 -9.62 3.59 4.13
CA ALA A 152 -10.23 4.85 3.74
C ALA A 152 -9.98 5.19 2.26
N GLU A 153 -8.79 4.91 1.72
CA GLU A 153 -8.49 5.09 0.29
C GLU A 153 -9.31 4.15 -0.61
N ARG A 154 -9.59 2.93 -0.16
CA ARG A 154 -10.46 1.99 -0.89
C ARG A 154 -11.91 2.47 -0.88
N ASP A 155 -12.41 2.86 0.29
CA ASP A 155 -13.78 3.35 0.45
C ASP A 155 -13.99 4.62 -0.39
N LEU A 156 -13.00 5.53 -0.40
CA LEU A 156 -13.04 6.74 -1.23
C LEU A 156 -13.08 6.41 -2.74
N ARG A 157 -12.36 5.38 -3.20
CA ARG A 157 -12.46 4.94 -4.60
C ARG A 157 -13.84 4.36 -4.93
N ILE A 158 -14.43 3.60 -4.02
CA ILE A 158 -15.78 3.06 -4.20
C ILE A 158 -16.78 4.22 -4.32
N CYS A 159 -16.74 5.19 -3.39
CA CYS A 159 -17.62 6.36 -3.45
C CYS A 159 -17.42 7.19 -4.72
N GLN A 160 -16.18 7.30 -5.24
CA GLN A 160 -15.93 7.98 -6.52
C GLN A 160 -16.55 7.25 -7.70
N ILE A 161 -16.50 5.91 -7.73
CA ILE A 161 -17.13 5.09 -8.76
C ILE A 161 -18.65 5.24 -8.70
N GLU A 162 -19.23 5.17 -7.50
CA GLU A 162 -20.67 5.37 -7.28
C GLU A 162 -21.12 6.76 -7.71
N LEU A 163 -20.38 7.81 -7.32
CA LEU A 163 -20.65 9.18 -7.73
C LEU A 163 -20.59 9.35 -9.25
N GLN A 164 -19.63 8.72 -9.92
CA GLN A 164 -19.54 8.77 -11.38
C GLN A 164 -20.71 8.06 -12.03
N SER A 165 -21.09 6.88 -11.54
CA SER A 165 -22.27 6.14 -12.00
C SER A 165 -23.55 6.98 -11.86
N GLU A 166 -23.74 7.66 -10.73
CA GLU A 166 -24.91 8.54 -10.53
C GLU A 166 -24.88 9.77 -11.44
N ARG A 167 -23.70 10.35 -11.71
CA ARG A 167 -23.54 11.41 -12.71
C ARG A 167 -23.95 10.94 -14.10
N ASP A 168 -23.52 9.75 -14.50
CA ASP A 168 -23.85 9.18 -15.81
C ASP A 168 -25.36 8.89 -15.93
N LYS A 169 -26.00 8.39 -14.86
CA LYS A 169 -27.47 8.22 -14.82
C LYS A 169 -28.21 9.55 -14.93
N ASN A 170 -27.79 10.55 -14.16
CA ASN A 170 -28.39 11.88 -14.21
C ASN A 170 -28.23 12.52 -15.60
N GLN A 171 -27.08 12.34 -16.26
CA GLN A 171 -26.89 12.83 -17.61
C GLN A 171 -27.85 12.19 -18.61
N ARG A 172 -28.06 10.87 -18.53
CA ARG A 172 -29.04 10.16 -19.38
C ARG A 172 -30.45 10.71 -19.17
N LEU A 173 -30.86 10.94 -17.93
CA LEU A 173 -32.18 11.53 -17.63
C LEU A 173 -32.31 12.95 -18.21
N ILE A 174 -31.25 13.76 -18.13
CA ILE A 174 -31.22 15.09 -18.74
C ILE A 174 -31.40 14.98 -20.26
N ASP A 175 -30.69 14.05 -20.90
CA ASP A 175 -30.76 13.84 -22.35
C ASP A 175 -32.18 13.38 -22.77
N GLU A 176 -32.78 12.46 -22.03
CA GLU A 176 -34.17 12.02 -22.24
C GLU A 176 -35.17 13.17 -22.12
N VAL A 177 -35.01 14.04 -21.12
CA VAL A 177 -35.87 15.23 -20.94
C VAL A 177 -35.68 16.21 -22.10
N ILE A 178 -34.46 16.39 -22.59
CA ILE A 178 -34.18 17.24 -23.76
C ILE A 178 -34.88 16.68 -25.00
N ASP A 179 -34.78 15.37 -25.24
CA ASP A 179 -35.41 14.72 -26.38
C ASP A 179 -36.94 14.78 -26.29
N LEU A 180 -37.52 14.51 -25.12
CA LEU A 180 -38.96 14.68 -24.89
C LEU A 180 -39.42 16.12 -25.16
N LYS A 181 -38.66 17.12 -24.70
CA LYS A 181 -38.96 18.53 -25.02
C LYS A 181 -38.93 18.80 -26.52
N ARG A 182 -37.96 18.25 -27.27
CA ARG A 182 -37.92 18.40 -28.74
C ARG A 182 -39.13 17.77 -29.39
N VAL A 183 -39.51 16.56 -28.97
CA VAL A 183 -40.71 15.87 -29.48
C VAL A 183 -41.95 16.71 -29.21
N ILE A 184 -42.14 17.22 -27.99
CA ILE A 184 -43.28 18.08 -27.64
C ILE A 184 -43.31 19.36 -28.50
N ILE A 185 -42.16 20.00 -28.73
CA ILE A 185 -42.07 21.17 -29.62
C ILE A 185 -42.45 20.80 -31.06
N SER A 186 -41.99 19.65 -31.56
CA SER A 186 -42.30 19.19 -32.91
C SER A 186 -43.75 18.78 -33.13
N LEU A 187 -44.45 18.37 -32.05
CA LEU A 187 -45.86 18.02 -32.06
C LEU A 187 -46.78 19.20 -31.74
N ARG A 188 -46.21 20.38 -31.41
CA ARG A 188 -46.99 21.58 -31.17
C ARG A 188 -47.60 22.04 -32.50
N PRO A 189 -48.93 22.13 -32.63
CA PRO A 189 -49.54 22.69 -33.84
C PRO A 189 -49.10 24.16 -33.98
N VAL A 190 -48.84 24.58 -35.21
CA VAL A 190 -48.32 25.91 -35.59
C VAL A 190 -49.29 27.08 -35.25
N GLU A 191 -50.42 26.81 -34.60
CA GLU A 191 -51.53 27.77 -34.48
C GLU A 191 -51.86 28.24 -33.05
N GLN A 192 -50.88 28.38 -32.15
CA GLN A 192 -51.14 28.94 -30.80
C GLN A 192 -50.24 30.10 -30.37
N ASP A 193 -49.68 30.86 -31.31
CA ASP A 193 -49.12 32.20 -31.06
C ASP A 193 -50.11 33.34 -31.37
N ASN A 194 -51.41 33.05 -31.39
CA ASN A 194 -52.43 34.11 -31.36
C ASN A 194 -52.53 34.64 -29.92
N VAL A 195 -51.70 35.66 -29.66
CA VAL A 195 -51.87 36.62 -28.57
C VAL A 195 -53.34 37.06 -28.58
N VAL A 196 -54.08 36.67 -27.54
CA VAL A 196 -55.38 37.28 -27.26
C VAL A 196 -55.08 38.69 -26.75
N ASP A 197 -55.08 39.66 -27.65
CA ASP A 197 -55.13 41.07 -27.30
C ASP A 197 -56.45 41.30 -26.55
N PHE A 198 -56.35 41.51 -25.24
CA PHE A 198 -57.46 42.03 -24.46
C PHE A 198 -57.71 43.47 -24.92
N PRO A 199 -58.90 43.81 -25.46
CA PRO A 199 -59.20 45.21 -25.73
C PRO A 199 -59.27 45.92 -24.38
N SER A 200 -58.33 46.83 -24.13
CA SER A 200 -58.44 47.79 -23.04
C SER A 200 -59.70 48.60 -23.30
N GLY A 201 -60.77 48.28 -22.58
CA GLY A 201 -62.01 49.04 -22.59
C GLY A 201 -61.71 50.47 -22.18
N ALA A 202 -61.60 51.35 -23.16
CA ALA A 202 -61.87 52.76 -22.99
C ALA A 202 -63.35 52.88 -22.60
N ASN A 203 -63.63 53.44 -21.43
CA ASN A 203 -64.82 54.25 -21.29
C ASN A 203 -64.61 55.33 -20.22
N LYS A 204 -65.19 56.47 -20.58
CA LYS A 204 -65.16 57.78 -19.95
C LYS A 204 -65.92 57.80 -18.62
#